data_AF-A0A5C6U340-F1
#
_entry.id   AF-A0A5C6U340-F1
#
_cell.length_a   1.000
_cell.length_b   1.000
_cell.length_c   1.000
_cell.angle_alpha   90.00
_cell.angle_beta   90.00
_cell.angle_gamma   90.00
#
_symmetry.space_group_name_H-M   'P 1'
#
loop_
_entity.id
_entity.type
_entity.pdbx_description
1 polymer ?
#
loop_
_entity_poly.entity_id
_entity_poly.type
_entity_poly.pdbx_seq_one_letter_code
_entity_poly.pdbx_strand_id
1 'polypeptide(L)'
;MQWGQRYFKEGGTNPAIRTLLIQSQYLSGDFAGAARELTTEIQAAEKSGAVPAQDRLNLLLNAAAQMKDPSSTVFALERLVTYYPKKEYWVDLLSRMQRKPGFSDRLVLDTYRLSLATGSLSSAADYMEMGQLALQAGHEDEAKQVVDKGFAAGVLGTGAEAERHKRLRDLVARKVAEAKAGRAAEEAEAKAAKDGNALVKLGFARAMGGDSAGGLPMIQQGIAKGGLKRPEDAKLHLGIAQVIAGDAKAQATLRSVSGNDGTADLARLWSLYAKRRG
;
A
#
# COMPACT_ATOMS: atom_id res chain seq x y z
N MET A 1 -28.44 -15.55 -25.99
CA MET A 1 -27.50 -14.53 -25.48
C MET A 1 -26.90 -13.59 -26.54
N GLN A 2 -26.97 -13.88 -27.86
CA GLN A 2 -26.39 -13.01 -28.90
C GLN A 2 -27.08 -11.64 -29.07
N TRP A 3 -28.35 -11.50 -28.71
CA TRP A 3 -29.10 -10.25 -28.88
C TRP A 3 -28.55 -9.07 -28.07
N GLY A 4 -28.22 -9.28 -26.78
CA GLY A 4 -27.68 -8.22 -25.93
C GLY A 4 -26.31 -7.71 -26.39
N GLN A 5 -25.43 -8.62 -26.82
CA GLN A 5 -24.12 -8.25 -27.39
C GLN A 5 -24.28 -7.49 -28.71
N ARG A 6 -25.24 -7.89 -29.55
CA ARG A 6 -25.56 -7.19 -30.80
C ARG A 6 -26.11 -5.77 -30.53
N TYR A 7 -27.00 -5.60 -29.56
CA TYR A 7 -27.53 -4.30 -29.14
C TYR A 7 -26.43 -3.30 -28.79
N PHE A 8 -25.43 -3.70 -28.00
CA PHE A 8 -24.30 -2.83 -27.65
C PHE A 8 -23.34 -2.59 -28.83
N LYS A 9 -23.12 -3.59 -29.69
CA LYS A 9 -22.33 -3.40 -30.92
C LYS A 9 -22.99 -2.42 -31.90
N GLU A 10 -24.31 -2.36 -31.93
CA GLU A 10 -25.10 -1.45 -32.76
C GLU A 10 -25.32 -0.06 -32.12
N GLY A 11 -24.63 0.25 -31.01
CA GLY A 11 -24.63 1.58 -30.39
C GLY A 11 -25.67 1.79 -29.27
N GLY A 12 -26.37 0.74 -28.84
CA GLY A 12 -27.28 0.80 -27.71
C GLY A 12 -26.57 1.15 -26.39
N THR A 13 -27.22 1.94 -25.53
CA THR A 13 -26.61 2.43 -24.27
C THR A 13 -27.45 2.15 -23.02
N ASN A 14 -28.58 1.44 -23.13
CA ASN A 14 -29.49 1.22 -22.01
C ASN A 14 -28.84 0.40 -20.87
N PRO A 15 -28.73 0.95 -19.64
CA PRO A 15 -28.12 0.26 -18.48
C PRO A 15 -28.88 -1.00 -18.02
N ALA A 16 -30.21 -1.04 -18.21
CA ALA A 16 -31.02 -2.20 -17.85
C ALA A 16 -30.70 -3.41 -18.76
N ILE A 17 -30.50 -3.17 -20.06
CA ILE A 17 -30.10 -4.22 -21.01
C ILE A 17 -28.71 -4.76 -20.67
N ARG A 18 -27.79 -3.88 -20.24
CA ARG A 18 -26.45 -4.27 -19.78
C ARG A 18 -26.54 -5.17 -18.54
N THR A 19 -27.37 -4.78 -17.58
CA THR A 19 -27.59 -5.54 -16.35
C THR A 19 -28.09 -6.95 -16.65
N LEU A 20 -29.10 -7.08 -17.51
CA LEU A 20 -29.65 -8.38 -17.91
C LEU A 20 -28.62 -9.23 -18.66
N LEU A 21 -27.82 -8.62 -19.53
CA LEU A 21 -26.73 -9.31 -20.23
C LEU A 21 -25.70 -9.87 -19.23
N ILE A 22 -25.20 -9.05 -18.31
CA ILE A 22 -24.24 -9.47 -17.27
C ILE A 22 -24.81 -10.61 -16.44
N GLN A 23 -26.05 -10.50 -15.97
CA GLN A 23 -26.71 -11.54 -15.18
C GLN A 23 -26.86 -12.84 -15.97
N SER A 24 -27.32 -12.76 -17.22
CA SER A 24 -27.45 -13.92 -18.09
C SER A 24 -26.10 -14.61 -18.32
N GLN A 25 -25.04 -13.85 -18.58
CA GLN A 25 -23.69 -14.38 -18.79
C GLN A 25 -23.15 -15.04 -17.52
N TYR A 26 -23.30 -14.37 -16.38
CA TYR A 26 -22.83 -14.90 -15.10
C TYR A 26 -23.54 -16.21 -14.74
N LEU A 27 -24.87 -16.25 -14.88
CA LEU A 27 -25.68 -17.43 -14.58
C LEU A 27 -25.43 -18.59 -15.56
N SER A 28 -25.05 -18.30 -16.80
CA SER A 28 -24.70 -19.33 -17.78
C SER A 28 -23.23 -19.80 -17.69
N GLY A 29 -22.46 -19.29 -16.72
CA GLY A 29 -21.03 -19.59 -16.58
C GLY A 29 -20.10 -18.86 -17.57
N ASP A 30 -20.61 -17.91 -18.36
CA ASP A 30 -19.80 -17.00 -19.19
C ASP A 30 -19.20 -15.88 -18.33
N PHE A 31 -18.33 -16.26 -17.38
CA PHE A 31 -17.69 -15.33 -16.45
C PHE A 31 -16.79 -14.32 -17.19
N ALA A 32 -16.17 -14.71 -18.31
CA ALA A 32 -15.34 -13.84 -19.12
C ALA A 32 -16.17 -12.76 -19.83
N GLY A 33 -17.34 -13.12 -20.36
CA GLY A 33 -18.31 -12.18 -20.88
C GLY A 33 -18.81 -11.22 -19.80
N ALA A 34 -19.22 -11.75 -18.65
CA ALA A 34 -19.72 -10.93 -17.55
C ALA A 34 -18.66 -9.94 -17.04
N ALA A 35 -17.42 -10.39 -16.86
CA ALA A 35 -16.31 -9.54 -16.41
C ALA A 35 -15.98 -8.42 -17.41
N ARG A 36 -16.05 -8.68 -18.72
CA ARG A 36 -15.84 -7.67 -19.76
C ARG A 36 -16.90 -6.57 -19.71
N GLU A 37 -18.16 -6.96 -19.60
CA GLU A 37 -19.28 -6.01 -19.55
C GLU A 37 -19.27 -5.19 -18.25
N LEU A 38 -18.96 -5.83 -17.10
CA LEU A 38 -18.78 -5.17 -15.81
C LEU A 38 -17.63 -4.17 -15.85
N THR A 39 -16.47 -4.55 -16.40
CA THR A 39 -15.32 -3.65 -16.52
C THR A 39 -15.68 -2.41 -17.33
N THR A 40 -16.44 -2.59 -18.42
CA THR A 40 -16.91 -1.49 -19.27
C THR A 40 -17.88 -0.57 -18.52
N GLU A 41 -18.83 -1.14 -17.77
CA GLU A 41 -19.78 -0.38 -16.92
C GLU A 41 -19.04 0.45 -15.86
N ILE A 42 -18.08 -0.16 -15.16
CA ILE A 42 -17.27 0.47 -14.12
C ILE A 42 -16.46 1.62 -14.71
N GLN A 43 -15.76 1.40 -15.82
CA GLN A 43 -14.96 2.45 -16.46
C GLN A 43 -15.83 3.59 -17.01
N ALA A 44 -17.04 3.31 -17.48
CA ALA A 44 -17.98 4.34 -17.91
C ALA A 44 -18.43 5.21 -16.73
N ALA A 45 -18.72 4.60 -15.58
CA ALA A 45 -19.02 5.33 -14.34
C ALA A 45 -17.83 6.21 -13.91
N GLU A 46 -16.61 5.67 -13.90
CA GLU A 46 -15.41 6.43 -13.56
C GLU A 46 -15.21 7.63 -14.49
N LYS A 47 -15.40 7.44 -15.80
CA LYS A 47 -15.26 8.51 -16.81
C LYS A 47 -16.32 9.60 -16.69
N SER A 48 -17.52 9.27 -16.22
CA SER A 48 -18.57 10.26 -15.97
C SER A 48 -18.47 10.94 -14.59
N GLY A 49 -17.46 10.59 -13.78
CA GLY A 49 -17.30 11.07 -12.42
C GLY A 49 -18.24 10.40 -11.41
N ALA A 50 -18.98 9.37 -11.82
CA ALA A 50 -19.83 8.59 -10.94
C ALA A 50 -19.00 7.55 -10.14
N VAL A 51 -19.45 7.25 -8.92
CA VAL A 51 -18.88 6.17 -8.11
C VAL A 51 -19.42 4.83 -8.65
N PRO A 52 -18.56 3.89 -9.08
CA PRO A 52 -19.01 2.57 -9.52
C PRO A 52 -19.75 1.86 -8.38
N ALA A 53 -20.87 1.19 -8.68
CA ALA A 53 -21.66 0.53 -7.64
C ALA A 53 -20.91 -0.67 -7.01
N GLN A 54 -21.00 -0.82 -5.69
CA GLN A 54 -20.22 -1.83 -4.95
C GLN A 54 -20.59 -3.26 -5.35
N ASP A 55 -21.86 -3.52 -5.61
CA ASP A 55 -22.37 -4.82 -6.08
C ASP A 55 -21.75 -5.22 -7.43
N ARG A 56 -21.56 -4.26 -8.35
CA ARG A 56 -20.87 -4.49 -9.63
C ARG A 56 -19.39 -4.84 -9.44
N LEU A 57 -18.71 -4.13 -8.54
CA LEU A 57 -17.32 -4.43 -8.19
C LEU A 57 -17.18 -5.81 -7.55
N ASN A 58 -18.09 -6.17 -6.64
CA ASN A 58 -18.11 -7.50 -6.01
C ASN A 58 -18.44 -8.60 -7.03
N LEU A 59 -19.37 -8.35 -7.97
CA LEU A 59 -19.69 -9.30 -9.02
C LEU A 59 -18.50 -9.52 -9.97
N LEU A 60 -17.77 -8.45 -10.30
CA LEU A 60 -16.53 -8.55 -11.09
C LEU A 60 -15.47 -9.35 -10.33
N LEU A 61 -15.28 -9.08 -9.04
CA LEU A 61 -14.35 -9.81 -8.18
C LEU A 61 -14.69 -11.31 -8.14
N ASN A 62 -15.97 -11.66 -8.01
CA ASN A 62 -16.44 -13.05 -8.03
C ASN A 62 -16.22 -13.71 -9.40
N ALA A 63 -16.57 -13.04 -10.51
CA ALA A 63 -16.32 -13.55 -11.85
C ALA A 63 -14.82 -13.77 -12.09
N ALA A 64 -13.97 -12.82 -11.68
CA ALA A 64 -12.52 -12.94 -11.76
C ALA A 64 -11.97 -14.13 -10.97
N ALA A 65 -12.53 -14.40 -9.78
CA ALA A 65 -12.17 -15.57 -8.98
C ALA A 65 -12.53 -16.89 -9.68
N GLN A 66 -13.72 -16.99 -10.29
CA GLN A 66 -14.12 -18.18 -11.07
C GLN A 66 -13.19 -18.43 -12.26
N MET A 67 -12.73 -17.36 -12.92
CA MET A 67 -11.79 -17.44 -14.03
C MET A 67 -10.33 -17.62 -13.59
N LYS A 68 -10.03 -17.49 -12.29
CA LYS A 68 -8.66 -17.36 -11.76
C LYS A 68 -7.87 -16.24 -12.46
N ASP A 69 -8.54 -15.13 -12.79
CA ASP A 69 -7.95 -13.98 -13.47
C ASP A 69 -7.38 -12.97 -12.45
N PRO A 70 -6.04 -12.91 -12.28
CA PRO A 70 -5.42 -11.99 -11.33
C PRO A 70 -5.61 -10.52 -11.73
N SER A 71 -5.67 -10.21 -13.02
CA SER A 71 -5.76 -8.83 -13.51
C SER A 71 -7.13 -8.23 -13.20
N SER A 72 -8.21 -8.95 -13.51
CA SER A 72 -9.56 -8.51 -13.17
C SER A 72 -9.80 -8.45 -11.66
N THR A 73 -9.18 -9.38 -10.91
CA THR A 73 -9.26 -9.39 -9.44
C THR A 73 -8.63 -8.12 -8.86
N VAL A 74 -7.40 -7.79 -9.27
CA VAL A 74 -6.69 -6.59 -8.83
C VAL A 74 -7.44 -5.33 -9.25
N PHE A 75 -7.95 -5.26 -10.48
CA PHE A 75 -8.76 -4.15 -10.98
C PHE A 75 -9.98 -3.87 -10.08
N ALA A 76 -10.73 -4.91 -9.70
CA ALA A 76 -11.90 -4.79 -8.83
C ALA A 76 -11.51 -4.39 -7.40
N LEU A 77 -10.48 -5.03 -6.83
CA LEU A 77 -10.01 -4.74 -5.47
C LEU A 77 -9.49 -3.31 -5.32
N GLU A 78 -8.73 -2.80 -6.29
CA GLU A 78 -8.24 -1.41 -6.28
C GLU A 78 -9.38 -0.39 -6.20
N ARG A 79 -10.48 -0.66 -6.90
CA ARG A 79 -11.68 0.19 -6.88
C ARG A 79 -12.47 0.01 -5.60
N LEU A 80 -12.56 -1.22 -5.08
CA LEU A 80 -13.14 -1.48 -3.77
C LEU A 80 -12.39 -0.73 -2.66
N VAL A 81 -11.05 -0.73 -2.64
CA VAL A 81 -10.31 0.05 -1.64
C VAL A 81 -10.38 1.56 -1.86
N THR A 82 -10.63 2.01 -3.08
CA THR A 82 -10.79 3.43 -3.42
C THR A 82 -12.17 3.96 -3.01
N TYR A 83 -13.24 3.26 -3.36
CA TYR A 83 -14.62 3.74 -3.22
C TYR A 83 -15.35 3.17 -2.01
N TYR A 84 -15.00 1.95 -1.58
CA TYR A 84 -15.67 1.20 -0.50
C TYR A 84 -14.66 0.57 0.46
N PRO A 85 -13.77 1.37 1.08
CA PRO A 85 -12.60 0.85 1.78
C PRO A 85 -12.98 -0.04 2.96
N LYS A 86 -12.63 -1.32 2.85
CA LYS A 86 -12.67 -2.29 3.95
C LYS A 86 -11.28 -2.88 4.15
N LYS A 87 -10.98 -3.28 5.40
CA LYS A 87 -9.66 -3.80 5.78
C LYS A 87 -9.31 -5.05 4.99
N GLU A 88 -10.30 -5.90 4.75
CA GLU A 88 -10.18 -7.19 4.07
C GLU A 88 -9.75 -7.03 2.60
N TYR A 89 -10.19 -5.97 1.93
CA TYR A 89 -9.76 -5.68 0.55
C TYR A 89 -8.28 -5.27 0.49
N TRP A 90 -7.80 -4.54 1.49
CA TRP A 90 -6.37 -4.22 1.63
C TRP A 90 -5.54 -5.46 1.93
N VAL A 91 -6.01 -6.32 2.85
CA VAL A 91 -5.36 -7.61 3.14
C VAL A 91 -5.18 -8.42 1.85
N ASP A 92 -6.23 -8.54 1.03
CA ASP A 92 -6.16 -9.31 -0.22
C ASP A 92 -5.20 -8.67 -1.24
N LEU A 93 -5.25 -7.34 -1.44
CA LEU A 93 -4.31 -6.65 -2.34
C LEU A 93 -2.85 -6.82 -1.93
N LEU A 94 -2.55 -6.65 -0.64
CA LEU A 94 -1.18 -6.74 -0.14
C LEU A 94 -0.66 -8.18 -0.20
N SER A 95 -1.50 -9.17 0.14
CA SER A 95 -1.14 -10.59 0.02
C SER A 95 -0.87 -10.98 -1.43
N ARG A 96 -1.70 -10.53 -2.38
CA ARG A 96 -1.49 -10.80 -3.81
C ARG A 96 -0.22 -10.17 -4.34
N MET A 97 0.06 -8.93 -3.95
CA MET A 97 1.30 -8.24 -4.33
C MET A 97 2.53 -9.00 -3.84
N GLN A 98 2.55 -9.43 -2.57
CA GLN A 98 3.67 -10.19 -2.00
C GLN A 98 3.85 -11.58 -2.65
N ARG A 99 2.78 -12.20 -3.15
CA ARG A 99 2.81 -13.50 -3.83
C ARG A 99 3.23 -13.43 -5.30
N LYS A 100 3.38 -12.23 -5.88
CA LYS A 100 3.84 -12.10 -7.26
C LYS A 100 5.26 -12.64 -7.40
N PRO A 101 5.56 -13.43 -8.46
CA PRO A 101 6.93 -13.82 -8.75
C PRO A 101 7.85 -12.60 -8.87
N GLY A 102 8.98 -12.61 -8.18
CA GLY A 102 9.95 -11.52 -8.18
C GLY A 102 9.70 -10.44 -7.12
N PHE A 103 8.64 -10.54 -6.30
CA PHE A 103 8.49 -9.65 -5.15
C PHE A 103 9.73 -9.73 -4.24
N SER A 104 10.29 -8.58 -3.89
CA SER A 104 11.53 -8.53 -3.12
C SER A 104 11.29 -8.47 -1.61
N ASP A 105 11.94 -9.36 -0.87
CA ASP A 105 11.88 -9.43 0.60
C ASP A 105 12.22 -8.11 1.30
N ARG A 106 13.02 -7.25 0.66
CA ARG A 106 13.35 -5.92 1.19
C ARG A 106 12.12 -5.01 1.38
N LEU A 107 11.05 -5.26 0.61
CA LEU A 107 9.83 -4.47 0.60
C LEU A 107 8.80 -4.99 1.62
N VAL A 108 9.14 -6.02 2.41
CA VAL A 108 8.24 -6.58 3.42
C VAL A 108 7.90 -5.51 4.47
N LEU A 109 8.89 -4.76 4.97
CA LEU A 109 8.63 -3.67 5.91
C LEU A 109 7.75 -2.58 5.29
N ASP A 110 7.96 -2.21 4.03
CA ASP A 110 7.10 -1.24 3.33
C ASP A 110 5.67 -1.74 3.11
N THR A 111 5.50 -3.05 2.98
CA THR A 111 4.17 -3.66 2.94
C THR A 111 3.49 -3.54 4.30
N TYR A 112 4.20 -3.84 5.40
CA TYR A 112 3.67 -3.65 6.74
C TYR A 112 3.32 -2.19 7.05
N ARG A 113 4.11 -1.22 6.57
CA ARG A 113 3.78 0.21 6.68
C ARG A 113 2.43 0.54 6.07
N LEU A 114 2.15 0.01 4.89
CA LEU A 114 0.86 0.19 4.24
C LEU A 114 -0.26 -0.58 4.97
N SER A 115 0.03 -1.78 5.50
CA SER A 115 -0.92 -2.51 6.32
C SER A 115 -1.33 -1.73 7.57
N LEU A 116 -0.37 -1.10 8.23
CA LEU A 116 -0.63 -0.24 9.39
C LEU A 116 -1.46 0.99 8.98
N ALA A 117 -1.09 1.67 7.90
CA ALA A 117 -1.76 2.87 7.42
C ALA A 117 -3.22 2.63 7.02
N THR A 118 -3.52 1.43 6.49
CA THR A 118 -4.86 1.01 6.05
C THR A 118 -5.67 0.33 7.17
N GLY A 119 -5.04 0.05 8.31
CA GLY A 119 -5.65 -0.63 9.45
C GLY A 119 -5.86 -2.13 9.23
N SER A 120 -5.18 -2.73 8.23
CA SER A 120 -5.18 -4.17 7.97
C SER A 120 -4.16 -4.94 8.82
N LEU A 121 -3.21 -4.24 9.47
CA LEU A 121 -2.35 -4.80 10.51
C LEU A 121 -3.17 -5.11 11.77
N SER A 122 -3.38 -6.39 12.09
CA SER A 122 -4.39 -6.78 13.08
C SER A 122 -3.97 -7.84 14.08
N SER A 123 -2.99 -8.69 13.79
CA SER A 123 -2.57 -9.74 14.72
C SER A 123 -1.37 -9.32 15.58
N ALA A 124 -1.25 -9.90 16.78
CA ALA A 124 -0.09 -9.69 17.65
C ALA A 124 1.23 -10.03 16.94
N ALA A 125 1.23 -11.11 16.13
CA ALA A 125 2.39 -11.50 15.33
C ALA A 125 2.79 -10.40 14.34
N ASP A 126 1.85 -9.76 13.64
CA ASP A 126 2.16 -8.71 12.68
C ASP A 126 2.77 -7.47 13.34
N TYR A 127 2.24 -7.05 14.51
CA TYR A 127 2.80 -5.92 15.26
C TYR A 127 4.21 -6.22 15.78
N MET A 128 4.45 -7.45 16.25
CA MET A 128 5.77 -7.89 16.71
C MET A 128 6.78 -7.93 15.55
N GLU A 129 6.40 -8.54 14.43
CA GLU A 129 7.24 -8.67 13.24
C GLU A 129 7.59 -7.29 12.66
N MET A 130 6.59 -6.43 12.45
CA MET A 130 6.81 -5.07 11.93
C MET A 130 7.74 -4.27 12.86
N GLY A 131 7.54 -4.35 14.18
CA GLY A 131 8.40 -3.68 15.15
C GLY A 131 9.85 -4.17 15.08
N GLN A 132 10.07 -5.48 14.93
CA GLN A 132 11.40 -6.07 14.82
C GLN A 132 12.09 -5.71 13.49
N LEU A 133 11.36 -5.77 12.37
CA LEU A 133 11.87 -5.36 11.06
C LEU A 133 12.24 -3.87 11.04
N ALA A 134 11.42 -3.01 11.66
CA ALA A 134 11.71 -1.58 11.79
C ALA A 134 12.99 -1.35 12.60
N LEU A 135 13.19 -2.05 13.73
CA LEU A 135 14.45 -1.99 14.48
C LEU A 135 15.65 -2.44 13.64
N GLN A 136 15.53 -3.57 12.93
CA GLN A 136 16.62 -4.09 12.10
C GLN A 136 17.00 -3.11 10.98
N ALA A 137 16.01 -2.39 10.44
CA ALA A 137 16.22 -1.39 9.41
C ALA A 137 16.77 -0.05 9.95
N GLY A 138 16.86 0.15 11.27
CA GLY A 138 17.28 1.42 11.88
C GLY A 138 16.17 2.48 11.87
N HIS A 139 14.91 2.05 12.06
CA HIS A 139 13.73 2.89 12.17
C HIS A 139 13.17 2.78 13.60
N GLU A 140 13.95 3.15 14.62
CA GLU A 140 13.64 2.92 16.03
C GLU A 140 12.38 3.66 16.48
N ASP A 141 12.24 4.93 16.06
CA ASP A 141 11.06 5.73 16.38
C ASP A 141 9.78 5.12 15.75
N GLU A 142 9.87 4.57 14.54
CA GLU A 142 8.78 3.84 13.89
C GLU A 142 8.44 2.55 14.65
N ALA A 143 9.45 1.75 15.00
CA ALA A 143 9.28 0.53 15.79
C ALA A 143 8.53 0.82 17.10
N LYS A 144 8.90 1.92 17.77
CA LYS A 144 8.23 2.38 18.99
C LYS A 144 6.77 2.70 18.75
N GLN A 145 6.46 3.46 17.71
CA GLN A 145 5.07 3.79 17.37
C GLN A 145 4.24 2.54 17.07
N VAL A 146 4.80 1.56 16.34
CA VAL A 146 4.11 0.30 16.01
C VAL A 146 3.81 -0.49 17.27
N VAL A 147 4.81 -0.75 18.10
CA VAL A 147 4.65 -1.53 19.33
C VAL A 147 3.68 -0.83 20.28
N ASP A 148 3.82 0.47 20.51
CA ASP A 148 2.91 1.22 21.38
C ASP A 148 1.45 1.20 20.85
N LYS A 149 1.24 1.26 19.53
CA LYS A 149 -0.10 1.09 18.93
C LYS A 149 -0.67 -0.30 19.20
N GLY A 150 0.14 -1.35 19.10
CA GLY A 150 -0.28 -2.72 19.41
C GLY A 150 -0.72 -2.88 20.87
N PHE A 151 0.01 -2.28 21.80
CA PHE A 151 -0.36 -2.24 23.22
C PHE A 151 -1.65 -1.42 23.46
N ALA A 152 -1.75 -0.24 22.85
CA ALA A 152 -2.92 0.63 22.98
C ALA A 152 -4.19 -0.02 22.42
N ALA A 153 -4.07 -0.83 21.37
CA ALA A 153 -5.18 -1.60 20.80
C ALA A 153 -5.53 -2.86 21.60
N GLY A 154 -4.80 -3.21 22.67
CA GLY A 154 -4.98 -4.43 23.44
C GLY A 154 -4.56 -5.72 22.71
N VAL A 155 -3.98 -5.59 21.51
CA VAL A 155 -3.47 -6.69 20.69
C VAL A 155 -2.15 -7.23 21.25
N LEU A 156 -1.33 -6.35 21.83
CA LEU A 156 -0.13 -6.69 22.58
C LEU A 156 -0.34 -6.51 24.09
N GLY A 157 0.54 -7.10 24.89
CA GLY A 157 0.51 -6.99 26.35
C GLY A 157 -0.54 -7.85 27.07
N THR A 158 -1.24 -8.72 26.34
CA THR A 158 -2.24 -9.65 26.90
C THR A 158 -1.94 -11.10 26.50
N GLY A 159 -2.55 -12.06 27.19
CA GLY A 159 -2.42 -13.49 26.90
C GLY A 159 -1.06 -14.10 27.25
N ALA A 160 -0.80 -15.31 26.76
CA ALA A 160 0.40 -16.09 27.08
C ALA A 160 1.71 -15.42 26.62
N GLU A 161 1.66 -14.64 25.54
CA GLU A 161 2.82 -13.95 24.97
C GLU A 161 3.06 -12.54 25.56
N ALA A 162 2.29 -12.11 26.57
CA ALA A 162 2.38 -10.76 27.14
C ALA A 162 3.81 -10.37 27.56
N GLU A 163 4.54 -11.28 28.22
CA GLU A 163 5.93 -11.04 28.62
C GLU A 163 6.88 -10.94 27.42
N ARG A 164 6.63 -11.67 26.33
CA ARG A 164 7.39 -11.51 25.08
C ARG A 164 7.12 -10.14 24.45
N HIS A 165 5.87 -9.70 24.42
CA HIS A 165 5.49 -8.38 23.93
C HIS A 165 6.18 -7.27 24.73
N LYS A 166 6.20 -7.40 26.05
CA LYS A 166 6.87 -6.47 26.96
C LYS A 166 8.38 -6.39 26.71
N ARG A 167 9.05 -7.54 26.56
CA ARG A 167 10.48 -7.58 26.21
C ARG A 167 10.80 -6.85 24.90
N LEU A 168 9.96 -6.97 23.88
CA LEU A 168 10.15 -6.19 22.64
C LEU A 168 9.98 -4.69 22.90
N ARG A 169 8.96 -4.29 23.66
CA ARG A 169 8.73 -2.88 24.00
C ARG A 169 9.92 -2.26 24.75
N ASP A 170 10.48 -2.98 25.71
CA ASP A 170 11.65 -2.53 26.48
C ASP A 170 12.89 -2.43 25.59
N LEU A 171 13.12 -3.41 24.71
CA LEU A 171 14.20 -3.36 23.73
C LEU A 171 14.06 -2.15 22.79
N VAL A 172 12.86 -1.90 22.27
CA VAL A 172 12.58 -0.76 21.40
C VAL A 172 12.84 0.56 22.12
N ALA A 173 12.37 0.69 23.37
CA ALA A 173 12.60 1.88 24.18
C ALA A 173 14.10 2.16 24.40
N ARG A 174 14.88 1.11 24.68
CA ARG A 174 16.34 1.21 24.79
C ARG A 174 16.98 1.65 23.47
N LYS A 175 16.57 1.05 22.35
CA LYS A 175 17.11 1.38 21.02
C LYS A 175 16.80 2.80 20.58
N VAL A 176 15.62 3.32 20.87
CA VAL A 176 15.29 4.74 20.65
C VAL A 176 16.23 5.66 21.44
N ALA A 177 16.51 5.33 22.71
CA ALA A 177 17.41 6.12 23.55
C ALA A 177 18.86 6.11 23.01
N GLU A 178 19.36 4.93 22.60
CA GLU A 178 20.67 4.77 21.95
C GLU A 178 20.76 5.60 20.65
N ALA A 179 19.78 5.48 19.76
CA ALA A 179 19.75 6.20 18.49
C ALA A 179 19.70 7.72 18.67
N LYS A 180 18.98 8.21 19.68
CA LYS A 180 18.90 9.64 19.98
C LYS A 180 20.27 10.23 20.35
N ALA A 181 21.13 9.47 21.02
CA ALA A 181 22.47 9.92 21.39
C ALA A 181 23.41 10.04 20.17
N GLY A 182 23.27 9.17 19.17
CA GLY A 182 24.11 9.15 17.96
C GLY A 182 23.63 10.05 16.81
N ARG A 183 22.36 10.48 16.84
CA ARG A 183 21.67 11.12 15.70
C ARG A 183 22.43 12.27 15.04
N ALA A 184 23.04 13.16 15.83
CA ALA A 184 23.76 14.32 15.30
C ALA A 184 25.02 13.91 14.51
N ALA A 185 25.74 12.90 14.99
CA ALA A 185 26.91 12.36 14.30
C ALA A 185 26.49 11.64 13.00
N GLU A 186 25.46 10.80 13.07
CA GLU A 186 24.93 10.11 11.88
C GLU A 186 24.45 11.08 10.80
N GLU A 187 23.78 12.17 11.19
CA GLU A 187 23.34 13.20 10.24
C GLU A 187 24.53 13.92 9.58
N ALA A 188 25.58 14.22 10.35
CA ALA A 188 26.80 14.82 9.81
C ALA A 188 27.52 13.89 8.82
N GLU A 189 27.66 12.60 9.19
CA GLU A 189 28.26 11.58 8.32
C GLU A 189 27.47 11.38 7.03
N ALA A 190 26.13 11.31 7.11
CA ALA A 190 25.28 11.18 5.93
C ALA A 190 25.40 12.38 4.97
N LYS A 191 25.50 13.60 5.53
CA LYS A 191 25.74 14.81 4.73
C LYS A 191 27.13 14.80 4.09
N ALA A 192 28.14 14.27 4.76
CA ALA A 192 29.53 14.19 4.27
C ALA A 192 29.79 13.04 3.29
N ALA A 193 28.93 12.01 3.25
CA ALA A 193 29.08 10.86 2.36
C ALA A 193 29.20 11.27 0.88
N LYS A 194 29.73 10.40 0.01
CA LYS A 194 29.83 10.72 -1.43
C LYS A 194 28.54 10.47 -2.21
N ASP A 195 27.64 9.67 -1.64
CA ASP A 195 26.35 9.32 -2.21
C ASP A 195 25.19 9.73 -1.30
N GLY A 196 23.96 9.56 -1.79
CA GLY A 196 22.74 9.92 -1.08
C GLY A 196 22.10 8.83 -0.22
N ASN A 197 22.67 7.62 -0.15
CA ASN A 197 21.96 6.48 0.45
C ASN A 197 21.66 6.70 1.94
N ALA A 198 22.65 7.22 2.68
CA ALA A 198 22.49 7.50 4.10
C ALA A 198 21.44 8.60 4.35
N LEU A 199 21.45 9.67 3.55
CA LEU A 199 20.48 10.76 3.64
C LEU A 199 19.04 10.29 3.39
N VAL A 200 18.83 9.46 2.37
CA VAL A 200 17.52 8.84 2.12
C VAL A 200 17.08 7.98 3.28
N LYS A 201 17.96 7.12 3.80
CA LYS A 201 17.65 6.24 4.94
C LYS A 201 17.27 7.03 6.18
N LEU A 202 18.11 7.96 6.61
CA LEU A 202 17.89 8.80 7.79
C LEU A 202 16.65 9.67 7.63
N GLY A 203 16.47 10.32 6.47
CA GLY A 203 15.31 11.16 6.20
C GLY A 203 14.01 10.38 6.26
N PHE A 204 14.01 9.16 5.72
CA PHE A 204 12.83 8.29 5.77
C PHE A 204 12.53 7.78 7.17
N ALA A 205 13.55 7.38 7.95
CA ALA A 205 13.39 7.03 9.35
C ALA A 205 12.80 8.18 10.18
N ARG A 206 13.26 9.40 9.95
CA ARG A 206 12.72 10.62 10.58
C ARG A 206 11.25 10.83 10.25
N ALA A 207 10.89 10.72 8.97
CA ALA A 207 9.52 10.91 8.50
C ALA A 207 8.56 9.85 9.09
N MET A 208 8.97 8.57 9.09
CA MET A 208 8.20 7.49 9.71
C MET A 208 8.12 7.63 11.24
N GLY A 209 9.16 8.19 11.87
CA GLY A 209 9.21 8.54 13.29
C GLY A 209 8.36 9.75 13.69
N GLY A 210 7.69 10.41 12.73
CA GLY A 210 6.79 11.55 12.98
C GLY A 210 7.39 12.93 12.72
N ASP A 211 8.67 13.03 12.40
CA ASP A 211 9.33 14.27 11.99
C ASP A 211 9.45 14.34 10.45
N SER A 212 8.29 14.47 9.79
CA SER A 212 8.24 14.59 8.33
C SER A 212 8.84 15.91 7.84
N ALA A 213 8.78 16.97 8.65
CA ALA A 213 9.34 18.28 8.32
C ALA A 213 10.87 18.23 8.19
N GLY A 214 11.56 17.51 9.09
CA GLY A 214 12.99 17.25 8.98
C GLY A 214 13.32 16.14 7.99
N GLY A 215 12.47 15.11 7.88
CA GLY A 215 12.73 13.94 7.05
C GLY A 215 12.67 14.19 5.54
N LEU A 216 11.64 14.90 5.06
CA LEU A 216 11.43 15.12 3.63
C LEU A 216 12.60 15.83 2.93
N PRO A 217 13.15 16.95 3.47
CA PRO A 217 14.31 17.60 2.88
C PRO A 217 15.54 16.69 2.81
N MET A 218 15.76 15.83 3.81
CA MET A 218 16.88 14.88 3.81
C MET A 218 16.75 13.83 2.71
N ILE A 219 15.55 13.28 2.50
CA ILE A 219 15.30 12.33 1.40
C ILE A 219 15.55 12.99 0.05
N GLN A 220 15.01 14.20 -0.15
CA GLN A 220 15.19 14.96 -1.39
C GLN A 220 16.67 15.28 -1.64
N GLN A 221 17.39 15.70 -0.60
CA GLN A 221 18.83 15.96 -0.68
C GLN A 221 19.60 14.69 -1.06
N GLY A 222 19.28 13.54 -0.46
CA GLY A 222 19.87 12.26 -0.79
C GLY A 222 19.62 11.86 -2.25
N ILE A 223 18.39 12.02 -2.74
CA ILE A 223 18.07 11.75 -4.15
C ILE A 223 18.85 12.68 -5.09
N ALA A 224 18.90 13.98 -4.79
CA ALA A 224 19.64 14.96 -5.59
C ALA A 224 21.15 14.70 -5.63
N LYS A 225 21.71 14.16 -4.54
CA LYS A 225 23.13 13.80 -4.43
C LYS A 225 23.52 12.60 -5.30
N GLY A 226 22.56 11.76 -5.68
CA GLY A 226 22.81 10.61 -6.55
C GLY A 226 23.62 9.49 -5.86
N GLY A 227 24.22 8.61 -6.67
CA GLY A 227 24.95 7.42 -6.16
C GLY A 227 24.07 6.42 -5.41
N LEU A 228 22.75 6.48 -5.62
CA LEU A 228 21.79 5.61 -4.94
C LEU A 228 21.93 4.17 -5.44
N LYS A 229 22.08 3.23 -4.50
CA LYS A 229 22.06 1.79 -4.80
C LYS A 229 20.71 1.35 -5.34
N ARG A 230 19.64 2.01 -4.89
CA ARG A 230 18.24 1.71 -5.23
C ARG A 230 17.44 3.01 -5.43
N PRO A 231 17.52 3.62 -6.62
CA PRO A 231 16.84 4.88 -6.89
C PRO A 231 15.31 4.77 -6.80
N GLU A 232 14.73 3.64 -7.20
CA GLU A 232 13.27 3.44 -7.14
C GLU A 232 12.76 3.27 -5.70
N ASP A 233 13.50 2.54 -4.84
CA ASP A 233 13.21 2.47 -3.40
C ASP A 233 13.27 3.88 -2.76
N ALA A 234 14.24 4.70 -3.15
CA ALA A 234 14.35 6.07 -2.64
C ALA A 234 13.15 6.95 -3.06
N LYS A 235 12.68 6.82 -4.32
CA LYS A 235 11.46 7.49 -4.79
C LYS A 235 10.21 6.98 -4.07
N LEU A 236 10.12 5.67 -3.83
CA LEU A 236 9.02 5.07 -3.06
C LEU A 236 8.99 5.67 -1.64
N HIS A 237 10.13 5.69 -0.95
CA HIS A 237 10.24 6.26 0.40
C HIS A 237 9.93 7.77 0.43
N LEU A 238 10.36 8.54 -0.58
CA LEU A 238 9.95 9.94 -0.71
C LEU A 238 8.43 10.05 -0.85
N GLY A 239 7.83 9.26 -1.74
CA GLY A 239 6.39 9.24 -1.95
C GLY A 239 5.62 8.91 -0.67
N ILE A 240 6.05 7.88 0.08
CA ILE A 240 5.45 7.49 1.36
C ILE A 240 5.56 8.63 2.38
N ALA A 241 6.75 9.22 2.55
CA ALA A 241 6.95 10.34 3.46
C ALA A 241 6.07 11.55 3.09
N GLN A 242 5.88 11.81 1.80
CA GLN A 242 5.00 12.87 1.32
C GLN A 242 3.53 12.58 1.62
N VAL A 243 3.08 11.33 1.47
CA VAL A 243 1.71 10.92 1.86
C VAL A 243 1.47 11.16 3.35
N ILE A 244 2.43 10.78 4.20
CA ILE A 244 2.33 10.96 5.65
C ILE A 244 2.30 12.46 6.02
N ALA A 245 3.09 13.27 5.34
CA ALA A 245 3.14 14.72 5.53
C ALA A 245 1.94 15.48 4.95
N GLY A 246 1.08 14.83 4.16
CA GLY A 246 0.02 15.52 3.41
C GLY A 246 0.54 16.42 2.28
N ASP A 247 1.73 16.14 1.74
CA ASP A 247 2.32 16.91 0.64
C ASP A 247 1.61 16.59 -0.69
N ALA A 248 1.10 17.62 -1.36
CA ALA A 248 0.41 17.52 -2.64
C ALA A 248 1.25 16.86 -3.75
N LYS A 249 2.59 16.87 -3.63
CA LYS A 249 3.51 16.23 -4.58
C LYS A 249 3.49 14.70 -4.50
N ALA A 250 2.97 14.10 -3.43
CA ALA A 250 2.98 12.65 -3.20
C ALA A 250 2.51 11.83 -4.41
N GLN A 251 1.41 12.27 -5.03
CA GLN A 251 0.82 11.60 -6.19
C GLN A 251 1.75 11.57 -7.42
N ALA A 252 2.45 12.67 -7.68
CA ALA A 252 3.39 12.75 -8.80
C ALA A 252 4.61 11.87 -8.54
N THR A 253 5.16 11.92 -7.32
CA THR A 253 6.32 11.11 -6.93
C THR A 253 6.01 9.61 -7.02
N LEU A 254 4.89 9.15 -6.44
CA LEU A 254 4.52 7.73 -6.45
C LEU A 254 4.27 7.19 -7.86
N ARG A 255 3.74 8.00 -8.79
CA ARG A 255 3.59 7.61 -10.21
C ARG A 255 4.91 7.49 -10.96
N SER A 256 5.96 8.16 -10.48
CA SER A 256 7.30 8.08 -11.08
C SER A 256 8.10 6.85 -10.64
N VAL A 257 7.59 6.11 -9.65
CA VAL A 257 8.19 4.88 -9.17
C VAL A 257 7.91 3.75 -10.16
N SER A 258 8.95 3.03 -10.52
CA SER A 258 8.97 1.93 -11.46
C SER A 258 9.61 0.69 -10.83
N GLY A 259 9.71 -0.40 -11.59
CA GLY A 259 10.25 -1.68 -11.12
C GLY A 259 9.20 -2.80 -11.15
N ASN A 260 9.67 -4.03 -11.33
CA ASN A 260 8.85 -5.24 -11.43
C ASN A 260 8.96 -6.14 -10.20
N ASP A 261 9.65 -5.69 -9.15
CA ASP A 261 9.96 -6.44 -7.94
C ASP A 261 9.06 -6.08 -6.75
N GLY A 262 7.93 -5.41 -7.04
CA GLY A 262 6.96 -4.93 -6.06
C GLY A 262 7.06 -3.43 -5.76
N THR A 263 8.16 -2.76 -6.14
CA THR A 263 8.36 -1.33 -5.82
C THR A 263 7.28 -0.44 -6.46
N ALA A 264 6.97 -0.65 -7.74
CA ALA A 264 5.89 0.07 -8.44
C ALA A 264 4.49 -0.29 -7.94
N ASP A 265 4.26 -1.56 -7.56
CA ASP A 265 2.98 -2.00 -7.00
C ASP A 265 2.72 -1.31 -5.65
N LEU A 266 3.71 -1.27 -4.76
CA LEU A 266 3.62 -0.54 -3.50
C LEU A 266 3.35 0.93 -3.71
N ALA A 267 4.06 1.57 -4.65
CA ALA A 267 3.84 2.99 -4.94
C ALA A 267 2.41 3.27 -5.42
N ARG A 268 1.87 2.41 -6.29
CA ARG A 268 0.49 2.47 -6.76
C ARG A 268 -0.50 2.31 -5.60
N LEU A 269 -0.29 1.35 -4.71
CA LEU A 269 -1.18 1.13 -3.56
C LEU A 269 -1.14 2.30 -2.55
N TRP A 270 0.05 2.86 -2.28
CA TRP A 270 0.18 4.08 -1.49
C TRP A 270 -0.51 5.28 -2.15
N SER A 271 -0.49 5.36 -3.49
CA SER A 271 -1.21 6.40 -4.24
C SER A 271 -2.73 6.27 -4.08
N LEU A 272 -3.28 5.05 -4.07
CA LEU A 272 -4.69 4.81 -3.77
C LEU A 272 -5.04 5.22 -2.34
N TYR A 273 -4.22 4.82 -1.36
CA TYR A 273 -4.41 5.21 0.04
C TYR A 273 -4.39 6.74 0.22
N ALA A 274 -3.47 7.44 -0.44
CA ALA A 274 -3.35 8.89 -0.34
C ALA A 274 -4.57 9.64 -0.92
N LYS A 275 -5.14 9.16 -2.03
CA LYS A 275 -6.37 9.75 -2.63
C LYS A 275 -7.59 9.68 -1.71
N ARG A 276 -7.61 8.77 -0.73
CA ARG A 276 -8.68 8.67 0.26
C ARG A 276 -8.57 9.73 1.36
N ARG A 277 -7.37 10.26 1.62
CA ARG A 277 -7.09 11.17 2.74
C ARG A 277 -7.35 12.64 2.42
N GLY A 278 -7.38 13.02 1.15
CA GLY A 278 -7.73 14.36 0.68
C GLY A 278 -9.12 14.37 0.08
#